data_AF-E1R2S5-F1
#
_entry.id   AF-E1R2S5-F1
#
_cell.length_a   1.000
_cell.length_b   1.000
_cell.length_c   1.000
_cell.angle_alpha   90.00
_cell.angle_beta   90.00
_cell.angle_gamma   90.00
#
_symmetry.space_group_name_H-M   'P 1'
#
loop_
_entity.id
_entity.type
_entity.pdbx_description
1 polymer ?
#
loop_
_entity_poly.entity_id
_entity_poly.type
_entity_poly.pdbx_seq_one_letter_code
_entity_poly.pdbx_strand_id
1 'polypeptide(L)'
;MHSYIKDEALEKLLRYADYHFHTAYSDNRDRATIRQMVDAGLACGITAFGTGDHNHNLSLESWTRQRAETEKLGSLIPDVSIVNNCEITFRIGHALVIEPSRIEGSAREGFFYLLSGQKQNLVIVNHPYLPSDRFRGTFLPHAAGIEAINGSTLRSLLRDGVLDAWIEDESQDSLIAYPHIACYAAYLDRGFPVSVLGNSDAHTVDEIGLGVTGFIDESCSRSIRNWNTFAATDTGIALHWRFDKEGGRVDYKALCDGGPVPVQWYRGSLPLGLFPASGSLDLTTPGLYWFGFHRHTRFALSSPIAVGQPPSLSGDGSYNHLWALYYNCVNEEKVSHPIWFYGSDKSRFKNREGAEVSVTFAFVEHDVVIDKSGPLSILDELYLWLDRNEIHEYRFFDLQYLLDRGTLSVKAHLIPSLLIEDKQAANRYREASDAIRTMREQARGAEIYIDVLPLFRLETEASDLVAEDPVYHVTSHIVSDVGTGNLTQKFFDDIQE
;
A
#
# COMPACT_ATOMS: atom_id res chain seq x y z
N MET A 1 16.66 -39.10 -19.68
CA MET A 1 16.17 -39.34 -18.30
C MET A 1 17.39 -39.31 -17.39
N HIS A 2 17.77 -38.13 -16.92
CA HIS A 2 18.92 -37.97 -16.01
C HIS A 2 18.40 -38.03 -14.59
N SER A 3 18.81 -39.06 -13.84
CA SER A 3 18.55 -39.16 -12.41
C SER A 3 19.45 -38.16 -11.69
N TYR A 4 18.97 -36.92 -11.58
CA TYR A 4 19.52 -35.98 -10.62
C TYR A 4 19.28 -36.55 -9.22
N ILE A 5 20.30 -36.48 -8.37
CA ILE A 5 20.20 -36.86 -6.97
C ILE A 5 19.17 -35.92 -6.34
N LYS A 6 17.93 -36.39 -6.23
CA LYS A 6 16.87 -35.70 -5.50
C LYS A 6 17.35 -35.54 -4.08
N ASP A 7 17.48 -34.30 -3.64
CA ASP A 7 17.62 -34.02 -2.23
C ASP A 7 16.24 -34.23 -1.59
N GLU A 8 15.90 -35.50 -1.35
CA GLU A 8 14.59 -35.90 -0.85
C GLU A 8 14.24 -35.19 0.46
N ALA A 9 15.23 -34.75 1.25
CA ALA A 9 15.01 -34.02 2.47
C ALA A 9 14.47 -32.61 2.18
N LEU A 10 15.06 -31.90 1.20
CA LEU A 10 14.58 -30.59 0.80
C LEU A 10 13.22 -30.66 0.10
N GLU A 11 13.02 -31.64 -0.81
CA GLU A 11 11.73 -31.83 -1.50
C GLU A 11 10.58 -32.14 -0.51
N LYS A 12 10.86 -32.82 0.62
CA LYS A 12 9.85 -33.12 1.65
C LYS A 12 9.47 -31.93 2.52
N LEU A 13 10.35 -30.94 2.64
CA LEU A 13 10.14 -29.76 3.48
C LEU A 13 9.53 -28.60 2.69
N LEU A 14 9.84 -28.51 1.41
CA LEU A 14 9.43 -27.40 0.58
C LEU A 14 7.95 -27.47 0.20
N ARG A 15 7.25 -26.36 0.43
CA ARG A 15 5.85 -26.17 0.08
C ARG A 15 5.70 -24.93 -0.78
N TYR A 16 4.65 -24.91 -1.59
CA TYR A 16 4.31 -23.77 -2.45
C TYR A 16 2.94 -23.22 -2.11
N ALA A 17 2.83 -21.90 -2.23
CA ALA A 17 1.64 -21.12 -1.99
C ALA A 17 1.30 -20.25 -3.21
N ASP A 18 0.01 -20.01 -3.39
CA ASP A 18 -0.52 -18.93 -4.22
C ASP A 18 -1.60 -18.21 -3.41
N TYR A 19 -1.23 -17.06 -2.84
CA TYR A 19 -2.06 -16.31 -1.89
C TYR A 19 -2.94 -15.25 -2.55
N HIS A 20 -2.85 -15.11 -3.87
CA HIS A 20 -3.54 -14.08 -4.62
C HIS A 20 -4.06 -14.65 -5.94
N PHE A 21 -5.30 -15.16 -5.91
CA PHE A 21 -6.07 -15.47 -7.10
C PHE A 21 -7.51 -14.97 -6.97
N HIS A 22 -8.14 -14.62 -8.08
CA HIS A 22 -9.50 -14.09 -8.12
C HIS A 22 -10.51 -15.19 -8.42
N THR A 23 -11.75 -15.01 -7.97
CA THR A 23 -12.81 -16.00 -8.13
C THR A 23 -14.10 -15.36 -8.63
N ALA A 24 -15.17 -16.15 -8.73
CA ALA A 24 -16.51 -15.69 -9.09
C ALA A 24 -17.07 -14.60 -8.15
N TYR A 25 -16.45 -14.39 -6.98
CA TYR A 25 -16.80 -13.31 -6.05
C TYR A 25 -16.30 -11.93 -6.53
N SER A 26 -15.33 -11.88 -7.45
CA SER A 26 -14.82 -10.65 -8.07
C SER A 26 -14.98 -10.70 -9.60
N ASP A 27 -13.91 -10.41 -10.31
CA ASP A 27 -13.76 -10.16 -11.73
C ASP A 27 -13.01 -11.29 -12.44
N ASN A 28 -12.92 -12.47 -11.82
CA ASN A 28 -12.48 -13.69 -12.50
C ASN A 28 -13.30 -13.90 -13.79
N ARG A 29 -12.59 -13.99 -14.92
CA ARG A 29 -13.16 -14.02 -16.28
C ARG A 29 -13.85 -15.34 -16.60
N ASP A 30 -13.42 -16.42 -15.95
CA ASP A 30 -14.05 -17.74 -16.07
C ASP A 30 -15.25 -17.91 -15.13
N ARG A 31 -15.48 -16.95 -14.23
CA ARG A 31 -16.39 -17.11 -13.08
C ARG A 31 -16.07 -18.38 -12.28
N ALA A 32 -14.79 -18.68 -12.14
CA ALA A 32 -14.32 -19.87 -11.44
C ALA A 32 -14.65 -19.81 -9.94
N THR A 33 -15.12 -20.92 -9.40
CA THR A 33 -15.30 -21.11 -7.96
C THR A 33 -13.95 -21.25 -7.25
N ILE A 34 -13.92 -21.05 -5.93
CA ILE A 34 -12.70 -21.26 -5.11
C ILE A 34 -12.16 -22.68 -5.33
N ARG A 35 -13.06 -23.66 -5.38
CA ARG A 35 -12.71 -25.07 -5.63
C ARG A 35 -11.97 -25.27 -6.93
N GLN A 36 -12.43 -24.68 -8.03
CA GLN A 36 -11.79 -24.83 -9.34
C GLN A 36 -10.38 -24.24 -9.36
N MET A 37 -10.19 -23.07 -8.73
CA MET A 37 -8.87 -22.45 -8.61
C MET A 37 -7.91 -23.31 -7.78
N VAL A 38 -8.38 -23.85 -6.65
CA VAL A 38 -7.59 -24.76 -5.80
C VAL A 38 -7.25 -26.06 -6.51
N ASP A 39 -8.21 -26.70 -7.20
CA ASP A 39 -7.96 -27.94 -7.94
C ASP A 39 -6.90 -27.73 -9.05
N ALA A 40 -6.92 -26.57 -9.72
CA ALA A 40 -5.90 -26.21 -10.70
C ALA A 40 -4.51 -26.05 -10.06
N GLY A 41 -4.40 -25.36 -8.92
CA GLY A 41 -3.10 -25.17 -8.28
C GLY A 41 -2.57 -26.43 -7.62
N LEU A 42 -3.44 -27.32 -7.15
CA LEU A 42 -3.04 -28.66 -6.71
C LEU A 42 -2.37 -29.45 -7.84
N ALA A 43 -2.87 -29.32 -9.08
CA ALA A 43 -2.23 -29.93 -10.24
C ALA A 43 -0.84 -29.33 -10.55
N CYS A 44 -0.59 -28.09 -10.11
CA CYS A 44 0.71 -27.43 -10.18
C CYS A 44 1.62 -27.71 -8.96
N GLY A 45 1.16 -28.48 -7.96
CA GLY A 45 1.92 -28.76 -6.74
C GLY A 45 1.85 -27.68 -5.66
N ILE A 46 0.87 -26.77 -5.74
CA ILE A 46 0.61 -25.77 -4.70
C ILE A 46 -0.15 -26.42 -3.54
N THR A 47 0.19 -26.04 -2.31
CA THR A 47 -0.35 -26.62 -1.07
C THR A 47 -0.96 -25.59 -0.13
N ALA A 48 -0.82 -24.30 -0.43
CA ALA A 48 -1.41 -23.23 0.34
C ALA A 48 -2.03 -22.19 -0.61
N PHE A 49 -3.25 -21.77 -0.32
CA PHE A 49 -4.10 -21.00 -1.22
C PHE A 49 -4.68 -19.79 -0.50
N GLY A 50 -4.78 -18.68 -1.21
CA GLY A 50 -5.46 -17.48 -0.73
C GLY A 50 -6.31 -16.86 -1.83
N THR A 51 -7.61 -16.68 -1.55
CA THR A 51 -8.44 -15.83 -2.40
C THR A 51 -7.93 -14.40 -2.35
N GLY A 52 -7.96 -13.67 -3.45
CA GLY A 52 -7.53 -12.28 -3.55
C GLY A 52 -8.60 -11.38 -4.16
N ASP A 53 -9.88 -11.78 -4.08
CA ASP A 53 -11.00 -11.02 -4.65
C ASP A 53 -11.01 -9.55 -4.17
N HIS A 54 -11.30 -8.63 -5.09
CA HIS A 54 -11.25 -7.20 -4.83
C HIS A 54 -12.29 -6.75 -3.81
N ASN A 55 -11.88 -5.93 -2.84
CA ASN A 55 -12.78 -5.42 -1.81
C ASN A 55 -14.04 -4.77 -2.40
N HIS A 56 -13.91 -3.91 -3.41
CA HIS A 56 -15.02 -3.18 -4.01
C HIS A 56 -16.05 -4.05 -4.76
N ASN A 57 -15.74 -5.33 -5.01
CA ASN A 57 -16.67 -6.33 -5.54
C ASN A 57 -17.42 -7.09 -4.45
N LEU A 58 -16.98 -6.95 -3.20
CA LEU A 58 -17.51 -7.68 -2.06
C LEU A 58 -18.50 -6.81 -1.27
N SER A 59 -19.60 -7.43 -0.85
CA SER A 59 -20.44 -6.94 0.24
C SER A 59 -20.14 -7.75 1.49
N LEU A 60 -20.61 -7.30 2.65
CA LEU A 60 -20.51 -8.08 3.89
C LEU A 60 -21.11 -9.49 3.74
N GLU A 61 -22.21 -9.61 2.98
CA GLU A 61 -22.83 -10.91 2.70
C GLU A 61 -21.94 -11.78 1.81
N SER A 62 -21.42 -11.25 0.70
CA SER A 62 -20.57 -12.06 -0.19
C SER A 62 -19.24 -12.42 0.45
N TRP A 63 -18.63 -11.52 1.24
CA TRP A 63 -17.46 -11.80 2.07
C TRP A 63 -17.72 -12.95 3.05
N THR A 64 -18.85 -12.91 3.77
CA THR A 64 -19.23 -13.97 4.71
C THR A 64 -19.39 -15.32 4.01
N ARG A 65 -19.97 -15.35 2.80
CA ARG A 65 -20.12 -16.57 1.99
C ARG A 65 -18.77 -17.10 1.51
N GLN A 66 -17.92 -16.24 0.97
CA GLN A 66 -16.58 -16.60 0.50
C GLN A 66 -15.73 -17.18 1.65
N ARG A 67 -15.79 -16.56 2.83
CA ARG A 67 -15.13 -17.08 4.05
C ARG A 67 -15.67 -18.45 4.47
N ALA A 68 -16.99 -18.63 4.49
CA ALA A 68 -17.58 -19.94 4.82
C ALA A 68 -17.20 -21.02 3.79
N GLU A 69 -17.07 -20.65 2.51
CA GLU A 69 -16.64 -21.56 1.44
C GLU A 69 -15.17 -21.96 1.58
N THR A 70 -14.26 -21.01 1.84
CA THR A 70 -12.83 -21.29 2.09
C THR A 70 -12.64 -22.19 3.32
N GLU A 71 -13.30 -21.88 4.45
CA GLU A 71 -13.24 -22.69 5.69
C GLU A 71 -13.76 -24.12 5.45
N LYS A 72 -14.90 -24.25 4.76
CA LYS A 72 -15.47 -25.55 4.40
C LYS A 72 -14.50 -26.32 3.50
N LEU A 73 -13.94 -25.69 2.47
CA LEU A 73 -13.05 -26.35 1.53
C LEU A 73 -11.74 -26.79 2.20
N GLY A 74 -11.17 -25.97 3.07
CA GLY A 74 -9.98 -26.33 3.86
C GLY A 74 -10.21 -27.55 4.75
N SER A 75 -11.44 -27.74 5.27
CA SER A 75 -11.79 -28.95 6.03
C SER A 75 -11.92 -30.22 5.17
N LEU A 76 -12.12 -30.07 3.85
CA LEU A 76 -12.36 -31.18 2.91
C LEU A 76 -11.08 -31.69 2.24
N ILE A 77 -10.02 -30.89 2.22
CA ILE A 77 -8.76 -31.21 1.55
C ILE A 77 -7.64 -31.28 2.60
N PRO A 78 -7.28 -32.49 3.08
CA PRO A 78 -6.20 -32.66 4.05
C PRO A 78 -4.88 -32.08 3.55
N ASP A 79 -4.06 -31.59 4.48
CA ASP A 79 -2.71 -31.06 4.23
C ASP A 79 -2.63 -29.84 3.30
N VAL A 80 -3.78 -29.23 2.97
CA VAL A 80 -3.88 -28.01 2.18
C VAL A 80 -4.37 -26.86 3.05
N SER A 81 -3.66 -25.75 3.02
CA SER A 81 -4.09 -24.51 3.69
C SER A 81 -4.88 -23.66 2.70
N ILE A 82 -6.07 -23.21 3.09
CA ILE A 82 -6.88 -22.28 2.29
C ILE A 82 -7.28 -21.14 3.21
N VAL A 83 -6.84 -19.93 2.88
CA VAL A 83 -7.13 -18.72 3.62
C VAL A 83 -8.00 -17.78 2.79
N ASN A 84 -8.82 -16.98 3.48
CA ASN A 84 -9.67 -15.99 2.83
C ASN A 84 -8.99 -14.62 2.90
N ASN A 85 -8.26 -14.23 1.85
CA ASN A 85 -7.64 -12.91 1.78
C ASN A 85 -8.55 -11.96 0.98
N CYS A 86 -8.14 -10.69 0.91
CA CYS A 86 -8.83 -9.70 0.08
C CYS A 86 -7.81 -8.75 -0.53
N GLU A 87 -7.93 -8.50 -1.84
CA GLU A 87 -7.16 -7.45 -2.48
C GLU A 87 -7.87 -6.11 -2.28
N ILE A 88 -7.29 -5.30 -1.42
CA ILE A 88 -7.72 -3.93 -1.24
C ILE A 88 -7.23 -3.12 -2.43
N THR A 89 -8.18 -2.63 -3.20
CA THR A 89 -7.96 -1.98 -4.48
C THR A 89 -8.14 -0.48 -4.37
N PHE A 90 -7.09 0.25 -4.70
CA PHE A 90 -7.11 1.70 -4.79
C PHE A 90 -6.75 2.15 -6.20
N ARG A 91 -7.11 3.37 -6.56
CA ARG A 91 -6.61 4.00 -7.80
C ARG A 91 -5.09 4.11 -7.83
N ILE A 92 -4.47 4.19 -6.65
CA ILE A 92 -3.02 4.38 -6.48
C ILE A 92 -2.25 3.08 -6.36
N GLY A 93 -2.92 1.92 -6.35
CA GLY A 93 -2.29 0.61 -6.24
C GLY A 93 -3.10 -0.42 -5.49
N HIS A 94 -2.54 -1.62 -5.37
CA HIS A 94 -3.21 -2.75 -4.73
C HIS A 94 -2.43 -3.32 -3.56
N ALA A 95 -3.16 -3.80 -2.56
CA ALA A 95 -2.57 -4.48 -1.42
C ALA A 95 -3.42 -5.67 -0.99
N LEU A 96 -2.79 -6.82 -0.82
CA LEU A 96 -3.44 -8.01 -0.30
C LEU A 96 -3.40 -7.98 1.23
N VAL A 97 -4.57 -8.07 1.85
CA VAL A 97 -4.67 -8.25 3.30
C VAL A 97 -4.96 -9.71 3.56
N ILE A 98 -4.09 -10.38 4.30
CA ILE A 98 -4.23 -11.79 4.65
C ILE A 98 -5.22 -11.94 5.81
N GLU A 99 -6.25 -12.76 5.60
CA GLU A 99 -7.30 -13.09 6.59
C GLU A 99 -7.94 -11.87 7.29
N PRO A 100 -8.42 -10.84 6.56
CA PRO A 100 -9.07 -9.71 7.19
C PRO A 100 -10.31 -10.16 7.96
N SER A 101 -10.58 -9.51 9.10
CA SER A 101 -11.72 -9.87 9.93
C SER A 101 -13.06 -9.56 9.25
N ARG A 102 -13.12 -8.52 8.42
CA ARG A 102 -14.36 -7.99 7.83
C ARG A 102 -14.07 -7.23 6.54
N ILE A 103 -14.88 -7.45 5.51
CA ILE A 103 -14.90 -6.65 4.28
C ILE A 103 -16.35 -6.27 3.97
N GLU A 104 -16.58 -5.00 3.69
CA GLU A 104 -17.87 -4.35 3.41
C GLU A 104 -17.96 -3.80 1.99
N GLY A 105 -16.83 -3.74 1.29
CA GLY A 105 -16.66 -3.18 -0.04
C GLY A 105 -16.38 -1.69 -0.09
N SER A 106 -16.06 -1.08 1.05
CA SER A 106 -15.65 0.33 1.08
C SER A 106 -14.15 0.43 0.82
N ALA A 107 -13.67 1.57 0.31
CA ALA A 107 -12.23 1.82 0.37
C ALA A 107 -11.81 2.42 1.74
N ARG A 108 -12.76 2.91 2.56
CA ARG A 108 -12.51 3.36 3.95
C ARG A 108 -11.94 2.22 4.80
N GLU A 109 -12.57 1.05 4.74
CA GLU A 109 -12.03 -0.13 5.42
C GLU A 109 -10.69 -0.57 4.83
N GLY A 110 -10.49 -0.36 3.52
CA GLY A 110 -9.23 -0.65 2.85
C GLY A 110 -8.08 0.15 3.47
N PHE A 111 -8.30 1.46 3.62
CA PHE A 111 -7.39 2.33 4.34
C PHE A 111 -7.23 1.93 5.80
N PHE A 112 -8.30 1.52 6.47
CA PHE A 112 -8.19 0.96 7.82
C PHE A 112 -7.22 -0.23 7.84
N TYR A 113 -7.30 -1.18 6.91
CA TYR A 113 -6.37 -2.31 6.89
C TYR A 113 -4.92 -1.91 6.58
N LEU A 114 -4.72 -0.97 5.65
CA LEU A 114 -3.39 -0.47 5.34
C LEU A 114 -2.75 0.29 6.50
N LEU A 115 -3.56 1.11 7.21
CA LEU A 115 -3.07 2.16 8.10
C LEU A 115 -3.21 1.82 9.59
N SER A 116 -4.20 1.02 9.98
CA SER A 116 -4.42 0.69 11.39
C SER A 116 -3.27 -0.12 11.98
N GLY A 117 -2.37 -0.63 11.13
CA GLY A 117 -1.22 -1.43 11.55
C GLY A 117 -1.66 -2.52 12.52
N GLN A 118 -2.88 -3.07 12.35
CA GLN A 118 -3.35 -4.15 13.21
C GLN A 118 -2.30 -5.23 13.12
N LYS A 119 -1.51 -5.36 14.20
CA LYS A 119 -0.35 -6.26 14.30
C LYS A 119 -0.67 -7.71 13.96
N GLN A 120 -1.95 -8.03 13.83
CA GLN A 120 -2.47 -9.35 13.52
C GLN A 120 -2.46 -9.63 12.00
N ASN A 121 -2.80 -8.68 11.14
CA ASN A 121 -2.97 -8.93 9.71
C ASN A 121 -1.66 -8.69 8.95
N LEU A 122 -1.40 -9.53 7.95
CA LEU A 122 -0.31 -9.32 7.02
C LEU A 122 -0.81 -8.49 5.86
N VAL A 123 -0.12 -7.39 5.59
CA VAL A 123 -0.37 -6.57 4.41
C VAL A 123 0.75 -6.84 3.41
N ILE A 124 0.39 -7.24 2.21
CA ILE A 124 1.31 -7.48 1.10
C ILE A 124 1.08 -6.40 0.05
N VAL A 125 2.14 -5.79 -0.44
CA VAL A 125 2.06 -4.87 -1.58
C VAL A 125 1.97 -5.71 -2.84
N ASN A 126 0.90 -5.56 -3.62
CA ASN A 126 0.68 -6.34 -4.84
C ASN A 126 1.25 -5.61 -6.05
N HIS A 127 1.80 -6.38 -6.99
CA HIS A 127 2.27 -5.95 -8.33
C HIS A 127 2.57 -4.45 -8.52
N PRO A 128 3.52 -3.86 -7.75
CA PRO A 128 3.65 -2.40 -7.54
C PRO A 128 4.19 -1.60 -8.75
N TYR A 129 4.17 -2.19 -9.95
CA TYR A 129 4.74 -1.62 -11.16
C TYR A 129 3.75 -1.54 -12.34
N LEU A 130 2.50 -1.94 -12.18
CA LEU A 130 1.52 -1.62 -13.22
C LEU A 130 1.52 -0.10 -13.46
N PRO A 131 1.47 0.40 -14.71
CA PRO A 131 1.54 1.84 -14.99
C PRO A 131 0.50 2.69 -14.24
N SER A 132 -0.62 2.06 -13.85
CA SER A 132 -1.67 2.65 -13.02
C SER A 132 -1.34 2.69 -11.52
N ASP A 133 -0.35 1.92 -11.06
CA ASP A 133 0.03 1.76 -9.66
C ASP A 133 1.09 2.80 -9.26
N ARG A 134 0.74 3.65 -8.28
CA ARG A 134 1.63 4.67 -7.71
C ARG A 134 2.44 4.14 -6.53
N PHE A 135 2.26 2.90 -6.07
CA PHE A 135 3.13 2.27 -5.05
C PHE A 135 4.59 2.14 -5.50
N ARG A 136 4.88 2.36 -6.79
CA ARG A 136 6.25 2.59 -7.27
C ARG A 136 6.99 3.72 -6.54
N GLY A 137 6.27 4.75 -6.05
CA GLY A 137 6.82 5.89 -5.32
C GLY A 137 6.45 5.94 -3.83
N THR A 138 5.36 5.28 -3.45
CA THR A 138 4.80 5.32 -2.08
C THR A 138 5.00 3.98 -1.40
N PHE A 139 5.92 3.93 -0.43
CA PHE A 139 6.19 2.73 0.36
C PHE A 139 5.14 2.55 1.46
N LEU A 140 4.76 1.31 1.74
CA LEU A 140 3.95 0.90 2.88
C LEU A 140 4.90 0.43 4.01
N PRO A 141 5.23 1.25 5.02
CA PRO A 141 6.25 0.91 6.02
C PRO A 141 5.91 -0.34 6.85
N HIS A 142 4.63 -0.70 6.92
CA HIS A 142 4.11 -1.83 7.67
C HIS A 142 3.82 -3.06 6.79
N ALA A 143 4.18 -3.03 5.51
CA ALA A 143 4.04 -4.20 4.66
C ALA A 143 4.85 -5.36 5.23
N ALA A 144 4.20 -6.51 5.36
CA ALA A 144 4.86 -7.76 5.74
C ALA A 144 5.53 -8.42 4.54
N GLY A 145 5.08 -8.10 3.33
CA GLY A 145 5.66 -8.61 2.10
C GLY A 145 5.35 -7.77 0.88
N ILE A 146 5.95 -8.16 -0.23
CA ILE A 146 5.78 -7.57 -1.55
C ILE A 146 5.73 -8.67 -2.60
N GLU A 147 4.80 -8.54 -3.53
CA GLU A 147 4.68 -9.41 -4.68
C GLU A 147 5.68 -8.97 -5.76
N ALA A 148 6.88 -9.55 -5.73
CA ALA A 148 7.92 -9.26 -6.71
C ALA A 148 7.80 -10.10 -7.99
N ILE A 149 7.01 -11.18 -7.94
CA ILE A 149 6.70 -12.04 -9.09
C ILE A 149 5.18 -12.17 -9.19
N ASN A 150 4.62 -11.66 -10.27
CA ASN A 150 3.18 -11.64 -10.48
C ASN A 150 2.84 -12.33 -11.81
N GLY A 151 1.99 -13.35 -11.76
CA GLY A 151 1.64 -14.21 -12.90
C GLY A 151 0.98 -13.49 -14.05
N SER A 152 -0.02 -12.66 -13.75
CA SER A 152 -0.77 -11.90 -14.74
C SER A 152 0.16 -10.95 -15.52
N THR A 153 1.07 -10.27 -14.81
CA THR A 153 2.11 -9.42 -15.41
C THR A 153 3.10 -10.23 -16.22
N LEU A 154 3.60 -11.35 -15.69
CA LEU A 154 4.53 -12.25 -16.38
C LEU A 154 3.96 -12.75 -17.71
N ARG A 155 2.70 -13.18 -17.69
CA ARG A 155 1.99 -13.64 -18.88
C ARG A 155 1.90 -12.53 -19.92
N SER A 156 1.61 -11.30 -19.50
CA SER A 156 1.59 -10.15 -20.41
C SER A 156 2.96 -9.93 -21.06
N LEU A 157 4.03 -9.90 -20.26
CA LEU A 157 5.39 -9.66 -20.76
C LEU A 157 5.89 -10.78 -21.68
N LEU A 158 5.54 -12.03 -21.40
CA LEU A 158 5.81 -13.18 -22.27
C LEU A 158 5.06 -13.05 -23.60
N ARG A 159 3.76 -12.77 -23.55
CA ARG A 159 2.92 -12.62 -24.75
C ARG A 159 3.43 -11.48 -25.64
N ASP A 160 3.89 -10.40 -25.03
CA ASP A 160 4.33 -9.20 -25.73
C ASP A 160 5.81 -9.31 -26.18
N GLY A 161 6.48 -10.46 -25.94
CA GLY A 161 7.88 -10.72 -26.30
C GLY A 161 8.90 -9.88 -25.51
N VAL A 162 8.45 -9.13 -24.52
CA VAL A 162 9.28 -8.25 -23.70
C VAL A 162 10.18 -9.06 -22.78
N LEU A 163 9.67 -10.16 -22.21
CA LEU A 163 10.48 -10.99 -21.32
C LEU A 163 11.62 -11.68 -22.08
N ASP A 164 11.36 -12.18 -23.29
CA ASP A 164 12.39 -12.82 -24.12
C ASP A 164 13.48 -11.81 -24.52
N ALA A 165 13.08 -10.62 -24.99
CA ALA A 165 14.03 -9.55 -25.31
C ALA A 165 14.86 -9.10 -24.11
N TRP A 166 14.29 -9.14 -22.92
CA TRP A 166 14.98 -8.83 -21.66
C TRP A 166 16.00 -9.91 -21.28
N ILE A 167 15.65 -11.19 -21.46
CA ILE A 167 16.53 -12.33 -21.15
C ILE A 167 17.68 -12.45 -22.14
N GLU A 168 17.46 -12.11 -23.41
CA GLU A 168 18.49 -12.17 -24.47
C GLU A 168 19.54 -11.06 -24.35
N ASP A 169 19.22 -9.98 -23.64
CA ASP A 169 20.16 -8.90 -23.36
C ASP A 169 21.07 -9.29 -22.18
N GLU A 170 22.17 -9.99 -22.46
CA GLU A 170 23.21 -10.34 -21.46
C GLU A 170 23.80 -9.11 -20.74
N SER A 171 23.61 -7.89 -21.28
CA SER A 171 23.98 -6.65 -20.56
C SER A 171 23.02 -6.27 -19.43
N GLN A 172 21.86 -6.94 -19.35
CA GLN A 172 20.84 -6.85 -18.31
C GLN A 172 20.79 -8.06 -17.38
N ASP A 173 21.93 -8.72 -17.15
CA ASP A 173 22.15 -9.80 -16.16
C ASP A 173 21.76 -9.45 -14.70
N SER A 174 21.19 -8.27 -14.46
CA SER A 174 20.68 -7.88 -13.15
C SER A 174 19.18 -8.10 -13.04
N LEU A 175 18.79 -8.95 -12.10
CA LEU A 175 17.38 -9.21 -11.73
C LEU A 175 16.61 -7.92 -11.41
N ILE A 176 17.29 -6.87 -10.93
CA ILE A 176 16.67 -5.57 -10.60
C ILE A 176 16.26 -4.77 -11.84
N ALA A 177 16.64 -5.18 -13.05
CA ALA A 177 16.08 -4.59 -14.26
C ALA A 177 14.60 -4.97 -14.44
N TYR A 178 14.14 -6.07 -13.81
CA TYR A 178 12.73 -6.35 -13.70
C TYR A 178 12.09 -5.40 -12.68
N PRO A 179 11.09 -4.60 -13.06
CA PRO A 179 10.74 -3.48 -12.21
C PRO A 179 10.01 -3.82 -10.90
N HIS A 180 9.33 -4.97 -10.81
CA HIS A 180 8.77 -5.43 -9.53
C HIS A 180 9.91 -5.83 -8.56
N ILE A 181 10.99 -6.42 -9.09
CA ILE A 181 12.20 -6.73 -8.33
C ILE A 181 12.92 -5.44 -7.93
N ALA A 182 12.95 -4.42 -8.80
CA ALA A 182 13.48 -3.11 -8.46
C ALA A 182 12.72 -2.47 -7.28
N CYS A 183 11.38 -2.61 -7.25
CA CYS A 183 10.56 -2.14 -6.14
C CYS A 183 10.91 -2.89 -4.84
N TYR A 184 11.02 -4.22 -4.89
CA TYR A 184 11.47 -5.03 -3.75
C TYR A 184 12.84 -4.56 -3.22
N ALA A 185 13.83 -4.42 -4.11
CA ALA A 185 15.15 -3.92 -3.73
C ALA A 185 15.08 -2.51 -3.11
N ALA A 186 14.21 -1.64 -3.60
CA ALA A 186 14.01 -0.29 -3.07
C ALA A 186 13.38 -0.26 -1.66
N TYR A 187 12.56 -1.25 -1.30
CA TYR A 187 12.11 -1.46 0.10
C TYR A 187 13.30 -1.80 0.99
N LEU A 188 14.16 -2.73 0.53
CA LEU A 188 15.32 -3.18 1.29
C LEU A 188 16.38 -2.08 1.46
N ASP A 189 16.61 -1.26 0.44
CA ASP A 189 17.51 -0.08 0.51
C ASP A 189 17.07 0.92 1.58
N ARG A 190 15.75 1.02 1.81
CA ARG A 190 15.15 1.87 2.84
C ARG A 190 15.12 1.23 4.23
N GLY A 191 15.63 0.00 4.35
CA GLY A 191 15.65 -0.74 5.61
C GLY A 191 14.30 -1.33 6.00
N PHE A 192 13.34 -1.46 5.07
CA PHE A 192 12.08 -2.15 5.31
C PHE A 192 12.24 -3.64 4.98
N PRO A 193 12.29 -4.53 5.99
CA PRO A 193 12.39 -5.96 5.73
C PRO A 193 11.02 -6.52 5.36
N VAL A 194 10.75 -6.57 4.06
CA VAL A 194 9.53 -7.16 3.49
C VAL A 194 9.82 -8.54 2.93
N SER A 195 9.00 -9.53 3.24
CA SER A 195 9.08 -10.83 2.57
C SER A 195 8.82 -10.70 1.08
N VAL A 196 9.49 -11.50 0.27
CA VAL A 196 9.22 -11.57 -1.17
C VAL A 196 8.20 -12.67 -1.44
N LEU A 197 7.21 -12.36 -2.27
CA LEU A 197 6.13 -13.26 -2.66
C LEU A 197 6.06 -13.38 -4.19
N GLY A 198 5.70 -14.57 -4.62
CA GLY A 198 5.22 -14.84 -5.97
C GLY A 198 3.78 -15.31 -5.92
N ASN A 199 2.89 -14.69 -6.69
CA ASN A 199 1.51 -15.15 -6.82
C ASN A 199 1.05 -15.05 -8.27
N SER A 200 -0.06 -15.71 -8.56
CA SER A 200 -0.59 -15.74 -9.93
C SER A 200 -1.35 -14.48 -10.31
N ASP A 201 -2.05 -13.87 -9.35
CA ASP A 201 -3.09 -12.88 -9.64
C ASP A 201 -4.04 -13.41 -10.73
N ALA A 202 -4.34 -14.72 -10.63
CA ALA A 202 -5.08 -15.44 -11.66
C ALA A 202 -6.54 -14.96 -11.72
N HIS A 203 -6.95 -14.51 -12.90
CA HIS A 203 -8.33 -14.18 -13.25
C HIS A 203 -8.98 -15.27 -14.11
N THR A 204 -8.22 -16.28 -14.50
CA THR A 204 -8.69 -17.49 -15.19
C THR A 204 -8.01 -18.73 -14.62
N VAL A 205 -8.63 -19.90 -14.78
CA VAL A 205 -8.12 -21.16 -14.19
C VAL A 205 -6.74 -21.54 -14.77
N ASP A 206 -6.48 -21.19 -16.04
CA ASP A 206 -5.22 -21.45 -16.73
C ASP A 206 -4.05 -20.54 -16.28
N GLU A 207 -4.31 -19.52 -15.45
CA GLU A 207 -3.29 -18.61 -14.92
C GLU A 207 -2.69 -19.10 -13.60
N ILE A 208 -3.36 -20.04 -12.93
CA ILE A 208 -2.89 -20.59 -11.66
C ILE A 208 -1.54 -21.30 -11.86
N GLY A 209 -0.61 -21.03 -10.94
CA GLY A 209 0.74 -21.59 -10.95
C GLY A 209 1.77 -20.78 -11.75
N LEU A 210 1.36 -19.68 -12.40
CA LEU A 210 2.28 -18.69 -12.97
C LEU A 210 2.64 -17.70 -11.87
N GLY A 211 3.75 -17.88 -11.16
CA GLY A 211 4.06 -17.10 -9.96
C GLY A 211 3.58 -17.83 -8.70
N VAL A 212 4.53 -18.21 -7.86
CA VAL A 212 4.29 -18.97 -6.62
C VAL A 212 5.23 -18.52 -5.52
N THR A 213 4.78 -18.67 -4.28
CA THR A 213 5.57 -18.40 -3.08
C THR A 213 6.02 -19.73 -2.48
N GLY A 214 7.32 -19.99 -2.48
CA GLY A 214 7.88 -21.15 -1.79
C GLY A 214 8.18 -20.86 -0.33
N PHE A 215 7.97 -21.85 0.54
CA PHE A 215 8.18 -21.74 1.99
C PHE A 215 8.52 -23.10 2.62
N ILE A 216 9.07 -23.07 3.83
CA ILE A 216 9.59 -24.26 4.54
C ILE A 216 8.86 -24.49 5.88
N ASP A 217 8.19 -23.49 6.44
CA ASP A 217 7.45 -23.64 7.69
C ASP A 217 6.11 -24.36 7.48
N GLU A 218 5.48 -24.78 8.59
CA GLU A 218 4.11 -25.34 8.59
C GLU A 218 3.06 -24.37 8.02
N SER A 219 3.32 -23.06 8.06
CA SER A 219 2.39 -22.01 7.64
C SER A 219 3.12 -20.93 6.83
N CYS A 220 2.65 -20.66 5.62
CA CYS A 220 3.19 -19.59 4.77
C CYS A 220 3.07 -18.22 5.45
N SER A 221 1.96 -17.90 6.12
CA SER A 221 1.81 -16.67 6.93
C SER A 221 2.85 -16.54 8.06
N ARG A 222 3.37 -17.64 8.60
CA ARG A 222 4.50 -17.61 9.55
C ARG A 222 5.81 -17.35 8.83
N SER A 223 6.04 -17.98 7.68
CA SER A 223 7.23 -17.73 6.86
C SER A 223 7.30 -16.28 6.38
N ILE A 224 6.17 -15.67 6.00
CA ILE A 224 6.09 -14.25 5.61
C ILE A 224 6.52 -13.35 6.77
N ARG A 225 6.07 -13.63 8.00
CA ARG A 225 6.49 -12.84 9.18
C ARG A 225 7.97 -12.99 9.50
N ASN A 226 8.55 -14.13 9.17
CA ASN A 226 9.93 -14.49 9.50
C ASN A 226 10.91 -14.27 8.35
N TRP A 227 10.47 -13.73 7.21
CA TRP A 227 11.28 -13.57 5.99
C TRP A 227 11.89 -14.89 5.49
N ASN A 228 11.12 -15.97 5.60
CA ASN A 228 11.49 -17.33 5.19
C ASN A 228 10.72 -17.80 3.94
N THR A 229 10.31 -16.88 3.07
CA THR A 229 9.66 -17.19 1.78
C THR A 229 10.57 -16.88 0.61
N PHE A 230 10.39 -17.55 -0.53
CA PHE A 230 10.92 -17.09 -1.80
C PHE A 230 9.80 -16.92 -2.82
N ALA A 231 9.99 -16.03 -3.76
CA ALA A 231 9.12 -15.89 -4.91
C ALA A 231 9.73 -16.70 -6.07
N ALA A 232 8.91 -17.41 -6.83
CA ALA A 232 9.33 -18.13 -8.03
C ALA A 232 8.29 -18.01 -9.14
N THR A 233 8.71 -18.18 -10.40
CA THR A 233 7.79 -18.22 -11.54
C THR A 233 6.91 -19.48 -11.58
N ASP A 234 7.37 -20.60 -11.01
CA ASP A 234 6.61 -21.86 -10.90
C ASP A 234 7.20 -22.79 -9.82
N THR A 235 6.56 -23.95 -9.60
CA THR A 235 6.94 -24.96 -8.59
C THR A 235 8.12 -25.85 -9.00
N GLY A 236 8.67 -25.67 -10.21
CA GLY A 236 9.90 -26.33 -10.65
C GLY A 236 11.17 -25.72 -10.05
N ILE A 237 11.03 -24.65 -9.26
CA ILE A 237 12.12 -23.89 -8.65
C ILE A 237 12.13 -24.07 -7.14
N ALA A 238 13.30 -24.40 -6.59
CA ALA A 238 13.50 -24.50 -5.15
C ALA A 238 14.64 -23.58 -4.69
N LEU A 239 14.36 -22.71 -3.72
CA LEU A 239 15.37 -21.94 -2.98
C LEU A 239 15.28 -22.31 -1.50
N HIS A 240 16.45 -22.45 -0.87
CA HIS A 240 16.55 -22.71 0.55
C HIS A 240 17.79 -22.03 1.12
N TRP A 241 17.66 -21.45 2.30
CA TRP A 241 18.79 -20.91 3.04
C TRP A 241 18.58 -21.07 4.55
N ARG A 242 19.70 -21.04 5.27
CA ARG A 242 19.74 -21.02 6.73
C ARG A 242 20.76 -19.97 7.16
N PHE A 243 20.32 -19.05 7.99
CA PHE A 243 21.18 -17.99 8.52
C PHE A 243 21.59 -18.27 9.97
N ASP A 244 22.88 -18.40 10.20
CA ASP A 244 23.49 -18.41 11.52
C ASP A 244 23.76 -16.97 11.97
N LYS A 245 22.93 -16.48 12.88
CA LYS A 245 23.02 -15.11 13.41
C LYS A 245 24.30 -14.85 14.21
N GLU A 246 24.87 -15.87 14.86
CA GLU A 246 26.07 -15.71 15.69
C GLU A 246 27.32 -15.62 14.81
N GLY A 247 27.38 -16.46 13.77
CA GLY A 247 28.48 -16.47 12.80
C GLY A 247 28.35 -15.46 11.67
N GLY A 248 27.17 -14.86 11.46
CA GLY A 248 26.88 -14.04 10.29
C GLY A 248 26.92 -14.85 8.98
N ARG A 249 26.77 -16.17 9.05
CA ARG A 249 26.96 -17.08 7.92
C ARG A 249 25.62 -17.55 7.36
N VAL A 250 25.48 -17.54 6.05
CA VAL A 250 24.32 -18.10 5.35
C VAL A 250 24.74 -19.33 4.57
N ASP A 251 24.10 -20.47 4.84
CA ASP A 251 24.15 -21.64 3.97
C ASP A 251 22.96 -21.59 3.02
N TYR A 252 23.18 -21.75 1.71
CA TYR A 252 22.13 -21.61 0.71
C TYR A 252 22.19 -22.68 -0.39
N LYS A 253 21.06 -22.89 -1.06
CA LYS A 253 20.89 -23.81 -2.19
C LYS A 253 19.78 -23.32 -3.13
N ALA A 254 20.03 -23.39 -4.44
CA ALA A 254 19.11 -23.04 -5.50
C ALA A 254 19.06 -24.14 -6.56
N LEU A 255 17.85 -24.56 -6.93
CA LEU A 255 17.59 -25.57 -7.93
C LEU A 255 16.50 -25.08 -8.90
N CYS A 256 16.62 -25.46 -10.18
CA CYS A 256 15.59 -25.32 -11.21
C CYS A 256 15.50 -26.64 -11.97
N ASP A 257 14.30 -27.24 -12.01
CA ASP A 257 14.05 -28.57 -12.58
C ASP A 257 14.94 -29.67 -11.99
N GLY A 258 15.25 -29.54 -10.69
CA GLY A 258 16.17 -30.42 -9.97
C GLY A 258 17.66 -30.23 -10.33
N GLY A 259 17.99 -29.33 -11.25
CA GLY A 259 19.37 -28.97 -11.59
C GLY A 259 19.88 -27.76 -10.81
N PRO A 260 21.17 -27.72 -10.42
CA PRO A 260 21.76 -26.56 -9.76
C PRO A 260 21.80 -25.34 -10.69
N VAL A 261 21.46 -24.15 -10.18
CA VAL A 261 21.55 -22.88 -10.92
C VAL A 261 22.34 -21.84 -10.11
N PRO A 262 23.37 -21.20 -10.69
CA PRO A 262 24.09 -20.10 -10.03
C PRO A 262 23.16 -18.99 -9.55
N VAL A 263 23.52 -18.31 -8.47
CA VAL A 263 22.71 -17.24 -7.87
C VAL A 263 23.47 -15.93 -7.83
N GLN A 264 22.77 -14.84 -8.13
CA GLN A 264 23.26 -13.49 -7.96
C GLN A 264 22.84 -12.99 -6.58
N TRP A 265 23.82 -12.51 -5.81
CA TRP A 265 23.60 -11.95 -4.47
C TRP A 265 23.50 -10.42 -4.51
N TYR A 266 22.73 -9.87 -3.58
CA TYR A 266 22.47 -8.45 -3.43
C TYR A 266 22.48 -8.03 -1.95
N ARG A 267 22.80 -6.76 -1.72
CA ARG A 267 22.51 -6.02 -0.47
C ARG A 267 21.67 -4.81 -0.84
N GLY A 268 20.39 -4.82 -0.50
CA GLY A 268 19.44 -3.85 -1.06
C GLY A 268 19.43 -3.94 -2.59
N SER A 269 19.70 -2.87 -3.32
CA SER A 269 19.88 -2.88 -4.78
C SER A 269 21.31 -3.17 -5.25
N LEU A 270 22.29 -3.21 -4.34
CA LEU A 270 23.71 -3.37 -4.71
C LEU A 270 24.05 -4.84 -5.02
N PRO A 271 24.46 -5.19 -6.25
CA PRO A 271 24.93 -6.54 -6.56
C PRO A 271 26.27 -6.85 -5.87
N LEU A 272 26.38 -8.05 -5.30
CA LEU A 272 27.60 -8.54 -4.65
C LEU A 272 28.42 -9.48 -5.55
N GLY A 273 27.75 -10.14 -6.49
CA GLY A 273 28.38 -11.03 -7.47
C GLY A 273 27.56 -12.29 -7.74
N LEU A 274 28.03 -13.07 -8.72
CA LEU A 274 27.48 -14.36 -9.08
C LEU A 274 28.19 -15.47 -8.30
N PHE A 275 27.42 -16.36 -7.68
CA PHE A 275 27.91 -17.44 -6.84
C PHE A 275 27.38 -18.81 -7.33
N PRO A 276 28.05 -19.92 -6.97
CA PRO A 276 27.55 -21.27 -7.28
C PRO A 276 26.15 -21.51 -6.71
N ALA A 277 25.46 -22.51 -7.27
CA ALA A 277 24.08 -22.85 -6.90
C ALA A 277 23.87 -23.22 -5.43
N SER A 278 24.93 -23.62 -4.74
CA SER A 278 24.91 -23.88 -3.31
C SER A 278 26.24 -23.50 -2.70
N GLY A 279 26.23 -23.05 -1.45
CA GLY A 279 27.45 -22.71 -0.74
C GLY A 279 27.17 -22.12 0.62
N SER A 280 28.20 -21.52 1.19
CA SER A 280 28.10 -20.69 2.38
C SER A 280 28.70 -19.32 2.10
N LEU A 281 28.08 -18.27 2.63
CA LEU A 281 28.56 -16.89 2.51
C LEU A 281 28.60 -16.24 3.89
N ASP A 282 29.74 -15.63 4.22
CA ASP A 282 29.90 -14.85 5.46
C ASP A 282 29.48 -13.40 5.20
N LEU A 283 28.38 -12.98 5.82
CA LEU A 283 27.82 -11.65 5.72
C LEU A 283 28.29 -10.82 6.92
N THR A 284 29.37 -10.07 6.74
CA THR A 284 30.04 -9.33 7.84
C THR A 284 29.56 -7.88 7.98
N THR A 285 28.88 -7.34 6.97
CA THR A 285 28.39 -5.96 7.00
C THR A 285 26.91 -5.93 7.37
N PRO A 286 26.46 -5.06 8.28
CA PRO A 286 25.04 -4.92 8.58
C PRO A 286 24.22 -4.49 7.36
N GLY A 287 23.04 -5.09 7.19
CA GLY A 287 22.14 -4.77 6.09
C GLY A 287 21.09 -5.85 5.79
N LEU A 288 20.28 -5.60 4.76
CA LEU A 288 19.30 -6.53 4.22
C LEU A 288 19.86 -7.15 2.93
N TYR A 289 20.12 -8.44 2.98
CA TYR A 289 20.68 -9.21 1.88
C TYR A 289 19.60 -10.06 1.23
N TRP A 290 19.73 -10.36 -0.05
CA TRP A 290 18.88 -11.33 -0.73
C TRP A 290 19.64 -11.91 -1.92
N PHE A 291 19.13 -13.00 -2.46
CA PHE A 291 19.71 -13.61 -3.66
C PHE A 291 18.60 -14.13 -4.57
N GLY A 292 18.94 -14.29 -5.83
CA GLY A 292 18.03 -14.84 -6.81
C GLY A 292 18.77 -15.38 -8.02
N PHE A 293 18.01 -15.92 -8.96
CA PHE A 293 18.53 -16.31 -10.26
C PHE A 293 17.47 -16.12 -11.33
N HIS A 294 17.90 -16.08 -12.59
CA HIS A 294 17.05 -16.35 -13.73
C HIS A 294 17.72 -17.43 -14.61
N ARG A 295 16.89 -18.21 -15.30
CA ARG A 295 17.30 -19.24 -16.26
C ARG A 295 16.22 -19.32 -17.33
N HIS A 296 16.50 -18.77 -18.50
CA HIS A 296 15.46 -18.52 -19.50
C HIS A 296 14.34 -17.69 -18.87
N THR A 297 13.08 -18.08 -19.07
CA THR A 297 11.88 -17.39 -18.57
C THR A 297 11.58 -17.66 -17.09
N ARG A 298 12.41 -18.44 -16.41
CA ARG A 298 12.23 -18.83 -15.00
C ARG A 298 13.13 -18.02 -14.11
N PHE A 299 12.59 -17.47 -13.03
CA PHE A 299 13.38 -16.75 -12.04
C PHE A 299 12.79 -16.90 -10.65
N ALA A 300 13.64 -16.63 -9.66
CA ALA A 300 13.25 -16.69 -8.27
C ALA A 300 14.13 -15.80 -7.39
N LEU A 301 13.59 -15.43 -6.23
CA LEU A 301 14.12 -14.42 -5.32
C LEU A 301 13.90 -14.90 -3.88
N SER A 302 14.93 -14.87 -3.04
CA SER A 302 14.78 -15.10 -1.61
C SER A 302 14.19 -13.88 -0.92
N SER A 303 13.47 -14.10 0.18
CA SER A 303 13.18 -13.05 1.17
C SER A 303 14.46 -12.48 1.78
N PRO A 304 14.39 -11.32 2.46
CA PRO A 304 15.57 -10.68 2.98
C PRO A 304 16.19 -11.46 4.14
N ILE A 305 17.51 -11.53 4.13
CA ILE A 305 18.35 -12.01 5.22
C ILE A 305 18.90 -10.78 5.94
N ALA A 306 18.38 -10.54 7.14
CA ALA A 306 18.78 -9.39 7.96
C ALA A 306 20.04 -9.70 8.78
N VAL A 307 21.11 -8.96 8.50
CA VAL A 307 22.41 -9.07 9.20
C VAL A 307 22.60 -7.86 10.09
N GLY A 308 22.86 -8.10 11.38
CA GLY A 308 22.90 -7.05 12.40
C GLY A 308 21.50 -6.55 12.78
N GLN A 309 21.44 -5.47 13.56
CA GLN A 309 20.17 -4.75 13.65
C GLN A 309 19.95 -4.04 12.31
N PRO A 310 18.81 -4.23 11.64
CA PRO A 310 18.46 -3.35 10.53
C PRO A 310 18.55 -1.91 11.06
N PRO A 311 18.95 -0.93 10.22
CA PRO A 311 18.91 0.47 10.62
C PRO A 311 17.57 0.69 11.31
N SER A 312 17.59 1.06 12.59
CA SER A 312 16.35 1.41 13.27
C SER A 312 15.67 2.43 12.37
N LEU A 313 14.35 2.31 12.18
CA LEU A 313 13.53 3.29 11.46
C LEU A 313 13.55 4.70 12.10
N SER A 314 14.58 5.00 12.90
CA SER A 314 14.96 6.29 13.45
C SER A 314 15.69 7.19 12.45
N GLY A 315 15.82 6.79 11.18
CA GLY A 315 16.03 7.77 10.10
C GLY A 315 14.88 8.75 10.15
N ASP A 316 15.19 10.05 10.11
CA ASP A 316 14.29 11.18 10.38
C ASP A 316 12.79 10.90 10.25
N GLY A 317 12.01 11.30 11.26
CA GLY A 317 10.55 11.10 11.28
C GLY A 317 9.77 11.68 10.09
N SER A 318 10.45 12.30 9.11
CA SER A 318 9.87 12.92 7.91
C SER A 318 9.07 11.96 7.04
N TYR A 319 9.45 10.68 6.98
CA TYR A 319 8.80 9.69 6.11
C TYR A 319 7.52 9.10 6.71
N ASN A 320 7.28 9.35 8.00
CA ASN A 320 6.07 8.93 8.70
C ASN A 320 4.94 9.97 8.63
N HIS A 321 5.09 11.15 8.03
CA HIS A 321 4.08 12.19 8.19
C HIS A 321 2.70 11.81 7.62
N LEU A 322 2.61 11.30 6.39
CA LEU A 322 1.33 10.80 5.83
C LEU A 322 0.73 9.62 6.60
N TRP A 323 1.58 8.81 7.26
CA TRP A 323 1.21 7.59 7.98
C TRP A 323 0.81 7.86 9.44
N ALA A 324 1.52 8.75 10.13
CA ALA A 324 1.23 9.26 11.46
C ALA A 324 -0.02 10.16 11.46
N LEU A 325 -0.28 10.89 10.36
CA LEU A 325 -1.48 11.70 10.16
C LEU A 325 -2.78 10.88 10.13
N TYR A 326 -2.75 9.60 9.74
CA TYR A 326 -3.96 8.75 9.78
C TYR A 326 -4.01 7.83 11.00
N TYR A 327 -2.87 7.32 11.49
CA TYR A 327 -2.83 6.48 12.70
C TYR A 327 -3.45 7.19 13.91
N ASN A 328 -3.29 8.51 14.00
CA ASN A 328 -3.88 9.32 15.05
C ASN A 328 -5.37 9.69 14.80
N CYS A 329 -5.92 9.49 13.59
CA CYS A 329 -7.37 9.66 13.29
C CYS A 329 -8.22 8.53 13.86
N VAL A 330 -7.65 7.34 14.03
CA VAL A 330 -8.41 6.09 14.25
C VAL A 330 -8.35 5.62 15.70
N ASN A 331 -7.35 6.04 16.47
CA ASN A 331 -7.22 5.71 17.89
C ASN A 331 -7.61 6.92 18.75
N GLU A 332 -8.75 6.86 19.44
CA GLU A 332 -9.23 7.85 20.42
C GLU A 332 -8.33 7.98 21.69
N GLU A 333 -7.09 7.49 21.65
CA GLU A 333 -6.16 7.59 22.79
C GLU A 333 -5.32 8.86 22.71
N LYS A 334 -5.49 9.69 23.75
CA LYS A 334 -4.85 10.99 23.99
C LYS A 334 -3.33 10.97 23.76
N VAL A 335 -2.91 11.35 22.56
CA VAL A 335 -1.59 11.94 22.35
C VAL A 335 -1.76 13.46 22.44
N SER A 336 -1.07 14.07 23.40
CA SER A 336 -0.99 15.52 23.54
C SER A 336 -0.21 16.10 22.35
N HIS A 337 -0.96 16.61 21.37
CA HIS A 337 -0.56 17.61 20.35
C HIS A 337 -0.08 17.01 19.01
N PRO A 338 -1.05 16.68 18.13
CA PRO A 338 -1.20 17.45 16.89
C PRO A 338 -2.61 18.05 16.75
N ILE A 339 -2.72 19.18 16.05
CA ILE A 339 -3.96 19.93 15.79
C ILE A 339 -4.66 19.29 14.58
N TRP A 340 -5.93 18.97 14.75
CA TRP A 340 -6.81 18.43 13.71
C TRP A 340 -7.83 19.49 13.29
N PHE A 341 -8.16 19.51 12.01
CA PHE A 341 -9.46 20.02 11.57
C PHE A 341 -10.43 18.84 11.42
N TYR A 342 -11.13 18.54 12.52
CA TYR A 342 -12.30 17.67 12.49
C TYR A 342 -13.55 18.54 12.43
N GLY A 343 -14.08 18.77 11.23
CA GLY A 343 -15.40 19.36 11.06
C GLY A 343 -16.48 18.32 11.33
N SER A 344 -16.80 18.03 12.59
CA SER A 344 -18.01 17.25 12.94
C SER A 344 -19.29 18.08 12.89
N ASP A 345 -19.19 19.39 12.66
CA ASP A 345 -20.36 20.25 12.57
C ASP A 345 -20.80 20.40 11.12
N LYS A 346 -21.81 19.58 10.77
CA LYS A 346 -22.85 19.82 9.75
C LYS A 346 -22.49 20.86 8.68
N SER A 347 -21.41 20.66 7.94
CA SER A 347 -21.13 21.46 6.76
C SER A 347 -22.18 21.06 5.71
N ARG A 348 -23.13 21.97 5.43
CA ARG A 348 -24.26 21.72 4.53
C ARG A 348 -23.82 21.99 3.10
N PHE A 349 -23.46 20.96 2.35
CA PHE A 349 -23.21 21.12 0.90
C PHE A 349 -24.55 21.16 0.19
N LYS A 350 -24.69 21.97 -0.85
CA LYS A 350 -25.89 21.96 -1.69
C LYS A 350 -25.54 21.57 -3.12
N ASN A 351 -26.29 20.64 -3.70
CA ASN A 351 -26.16 20.33 -5.12
C ASN A 351 -26.70 21.48 -5.99
N ARG A 352 -26.65 21.34 -7.32
CA ARG A 352 -27.18 22.34 -8.28
C ARG A 352 -28.66 22.69 -8.10
N GLU A 353 -29.43 21.82 -7.46
CA GLU A 353 -30.86 21.98 -7.20
C GLU A 353 -31.12 22.57 -5.80
N GLY A 354 -30.06 22.86 -5.04
CA GLY A 354 -30.15 23.38 -3.67
C GLY A 354 -30.35 22.30 -2.60
N ALA A 355 -30.31 21.02 -2.96
CA ALA A 355 -30.51 19.90 -2.05
C ALA A 355 -29.25 19.66 -1.20
N GLU A 356 -29.41 19.48 0.11
CA GLU A 356 -28.30 19.22 1.00
C GLU A 356 -27.64 17.86 0.72
N VAL A 357 -26.31 17.85 0.63
CA VAL A 357 -25.47 16.67 0.41
C VAL A 357 -24.52 16.59 1.61
N SER A 358 -24.43 15.43 2.25
CA SER A 358 -23.36 15.18 3.21
C SER A 358 -22.09 14.88 2.44
N VAL A 359 -21.01 15.57 2.75
CA VAL A 359 -19.70 15.27 2.17
C VAL A 359 -18.71 15.21 3.31
N THR A 360 -17.88 14.16 3.32
CA THR A 360 -16.77 14.03 4.25
C THR A 360 -15.50 14.42 3.51
N PHE A 361 -14.74 15.36 4.04
CA PHE A 361 -13.43 15.76 3.50
C PHE A 361 -12.35 15.31 4.47
N ALA A 362 -11.18 14.99 3.92
CA ALA A 362 -9.95 14.94 4.67
C ALA A 362 -9.00 15.94 3.99
N PHE A 363 -8.57 16.95 4.73
CA PHE A 363 -7.41 17.75 4.36
C PHE A 363 -6.18 17.06 4.95
N VAL A 364 -5.20 16.75 4.11
CA VAL A 364 -3.90 16.28 4.57
C VAL A 364 -3.02 17.50 4.70
N GLU A 365 -2.91 18.05 5.91
CA GLU A 365 -1.87 19.02 6.21
C GLU A 365 -0.59 18.21 6.51
N HIS A 366 0.40 18.32 5.64
CA HIS A 366 1.69 17.69 5.88
C HIS A 366 2.35 18.39 7.08
N ASP A 367 2.47 17.68 8.21
CA ASP A 367 3.31 18.06 9.36
C ASP A 367 4.81 17.99 8.98
N VAL A 368 5.23 18.71 7.95
CA VAL A 368 6.60 19.22 7.93
C VAL A 368 6.61 20.21 9.08
N VAL A 369 7.49 20.02 10.08
CA VAL A 369 7.99 21.17 10.86
C VAL A 369 8.17 22.26 9.84
N ILE A 370 7.37 23.32 9.88
CA ILE A 370 7.44 24.42 8.94
C ILE A 370 8.78 25.11 9.24
N ASP A 371 9.87 24.49 8.80
CA ASP A 371 11.01 25.21 8.36
C ASP A 371 10.47 26.12 7.27
N LYS A 372 10.66 27.41 7.48
CA LYS A 372 10.22 28.49 6.60
C LYS A 372 10.86 28.41 5.20
N SER A 373 11.58 27.32 4.89
CA SER A 373 12.32 27.03 3.68
C SER A 373 11.69 25.93 2.79
N GLY A 374 10.64 25.23 3.24
CA GLY A 374 10.04 24.10 2.49
C GLY A 374 9.19 24.51 1.27
N PRO A 375 9.25 23.77 0.13
CA PRO A 375 8.47 24.06 -1.07
C PRO A 375 6.96 23.82 -0.88
N LEU A 376 6.13 24.63 -1.56
CA LEU A 376 4.68 24.70 -1.42
C LEU A 376 3.90 23.61 -2.20
N SER A 377 4.53 22.47 -2.51
CA SER A 377 3.96 21.34 -3.28
C SER A 377 2.92 20.50 -2.50
N ILE A 378 2.21 21.12 -1.56
CA ILE A 378 1.34 20.46 -0.57
C ILE A 378 -0.14 20.53 -1.00
N LEU A 379 -0.48 21.38 -1.97
CA LEU A 379 -1.82 21.51 -2.57
C LEU A 379 -1.84 20.98 -4.02
N ASP A 380 -1.20 19.84 -4.27
CA ASP A 380 -1.11 19.26 -5.61
C ASP A 380 -2.38 18.47 -5.98
N GLU A 381 -3.01 17.80 -5.01
CA GLU A 381 -4.10 16.85 -5.25
C GLU A 381 -5.18 16.95 -4.15
N LEU A 382 -6.45 16.83 -4.55
CA LEU A 382 -7.60 16.70 -3.66
C LEU A 382 -8.34 15.39 -3.99
N TYR A 383 -8.60 14.58 -2.98
CA TYR A 383 -9.40 13.38 -3.12
C TYR A 383 -10.80 13.67 -2.56
N LEU A 384 -11.82 13.68 -3.43
CA LEU A 384 -13.20 13.76 -3.00
C LEU A 384 -13.79 12.36 -2.92
N TRP A 385 -14.40 12.07 -1.76
CA TRP A 385 -15.15 10.86 -1.54
C TRP A 385 -16.65 11.15 -1.58
N LEU A 386 -17.36 10.46 -2.46
CA LEU A 386 -18.82 10.59 -2.54
C LEU A 386 -19.50 9.46 -1.76
N ASP A 387 -20.67 9.73 -1.18
CA ASP A 387 -21.47 8.76 -0.40
C ASP A 387 -21.78 7.46 -1.17
N ARG A 388 -21.69 7.50 -2.50
CA ARG A 388 -21.82 6.34 -3.40
C ARG A 388 -20.53 5.52 -3.59
N ASN A 389 -19.55 5.69 -2.70
CA ASN A 389 -18.28 4.94 -2.67
C ASN A 389 -17.40 5.16 -3.90
N GLU A 390 -17.46 6.35 -4.50
CA GLU A 390 -16.58 6.76 -5.59
C GLU A 390 -15.47 7.67 -5.06
N ILE A 391 -14.22 7.35 -5.39
CA ILE A 391 -13.07 8.21 -5.17
C ILE A 391 -12.83 9.02 -6.44
N HIS A 392 -12.82 10.34 -6.30
CA HIS A 392 -12.48 11.25 -7.37
C HIS A 392 -11.21 12.00 -6.99
N GLU A 393 -10.17 11.80 -7.77
CA GLU A 393 -8.92 12.56 -7.64
C GLU A 393 -9.05 13.83 -8.49
N TYR A 394 -8.78 14.96 -7.88
CA TYR A 394 -8.74 16.27 -8.50
C TYR A 394 -7.37 16.87 -8.29
N ARG A 395 -6.97 17.77 -9.18
CA ARG A 395 -5.85 18.68 -8.96
C ARG A 395 -6.33 20.11 -8.98
N PHE A 396 -5.63 20.93 -8.23
CA PHE A 396 -5.86 22.36 -8.24
C PHE A 396 -5.35 22.94 -9.56
N PHE A 397 -6.14 23.80 -10.18
CA PHE A 397 -5.90 24.44 -11.46
C PHE A 397 -6.36 25.89 -11.40
N ASP A 398 -5.79 26.76 -12.24
CA ASP A 398 -6.15 28.20 -12.28
C ASP A 398 -6.15 28.84 -10.88
N LEU A 399 -5.05 28.66 -10.14
CA LEU A 399 -4.90 29.26 -8.83
C LEU A 399 -4.75 30.77 -8.97
N GLN A 400 -5.79 31.48 -8.57
CA GLN A 400 -5.80 32.92 -8.36
C GLN A 400 -5.47 33.17 -6.90
N TYR A 401 -4.75 34.24 -6.60
CA TYR A 401 -4.47 34.58 -5.21
C TYR A 401 -4.38 36.09 -5.05
N LEU A 402 -4.68 36.55 -3.84
CA LEU A 402 -4.69 37.96 -3.46
C LEU A 402 -4.18 38.07 -2.04
N LEU A 403 -3.16 38.91 -1.81
CA LEU A 403 -2.75 39.29 -0.47
C LEU A 403 -3.34 40.67 -0.15
N ASP A 404 -4.36 40.74 0.71
CA ASP A 404 -4.94 41.99 1.17
C ASP A 404 -4.84 42.13 2.68
N ARG A 405 -4.24 43.23 3.15
CA ARG A 405 -4.07 43.56 4.59
C ARG A 405 -3.42 42.46 5.42
N GLY A 406 -2.61 41.61 4.79
CA GLY A 406 -1.98 40.46 5.43
C GLY A 406 -2.79 39.17 5.29
N THR A 407 -3.98 39.16 4.71
CA THR A 407 -4.71 37.92 4.43
C THR A 407 -4.45 37.48 2.99
N LEU A 408 -3.90 36.27 2.81
CA LEU A 408 -3.68 35.63 1.52
C LEU A 408 -4.92 34.83 1.11
N SER A 409 -5.79 35.38 0.28
CA SER A 409 -6.89 34.65 -0.34
C SER A 409 -6.38 33.84 -1.53
N VAL A 410 -6.61 32.53 -1.60
CA VAL A 410 -6.23 31.63 -2.71
C VAL A 410 -7.50 31.03 -3.30
N LYS A 411 -7.85 31.38 -4.53
CA LYS A 411 -8.94 30.78 -5.28
C LYS A 411 -8.41 29.74 -6.27
N ALA A 412 -8.98 28.53 -6.32
CA ALA A 412 -8.54 27.50 -7.25
C ALA A 412 -9.71 26.74 -7.88
N HIS A 413 -9.55 26.32 -9.13
CA HIS A 413 -10.40 25.33 -9.78
C HIS A 413 -9.93 23.92 -9.47
N LEU A 414 -10.85 22.97 -9.29
CA LEU A 414 -10.51 21.55 -9.25
C LEU A 414 -10.82 20.90 -10.59
N ILE A 415 -9.83 20.21 -11.14
CA ILE A 415 -9.98 19.42 -12.37
C ILE A 415 -9.72 17.96 -12.04
N PRO A 416 -10.57 17.01 -12.46
CA PRO A 416 -10.29 15.59 -12.32
C PRO A 416 -8.89 15.25 -12.85
N SER A 417 -8.07 14.56 -12.06
CA SER A 417 -6.66 14.24 -12.40
C SER A 417 -6.52 13.57 -13.77
N LEU A 418 -7.49 12.72 -14.12
CA LEU A 418 -7.59 12.00 -15.40
C LEU A 418 -7.67 12.91 -16.63
N LEU A 419 -8.00 14.20 -16.47
CA LEU A 419 -8.10 15.17 -17.57
C LEU A 419 -6.82 16.00 -17.75
N ILE A 420 -5.81 15.80 -16.90
CA ILE A 420 -4.60 16.64 -16.83
C ILE A 420 -3.39 15.88 -17.40
N GLU A 421 -3.43 15.56 -18.69
CA GLU A 421 -2.24 15.09 -19.44
C GLU A 421 -1.51 16.24 -20.17
N ASP A 422 -1.94 17.49 -19.96
CA ASP A 422 -1.40 18.67 -20.66
C ASP A 422 -0.19 19.28 -19.94
N LYS A 423 0.98 19.25 -20.60
CA LYS A 423 2.23 19.86 -20.13
C LYS A 423 2.12 21.39 -19.90
N GLN A 424 1.25 22.09 -20.63
CA GLN A 424 1.02 23.53 -20.43
C GLN A 424 0.23 23.82 -19.15
N ALA A 425 -0.63 22.90 -18.73
CA ALA A 425 -1.34 22.99 -17.45
C ALA A 425 -0.36 22.87 -16.27
N ALA A 426 0.56 21.90 -16.33
CA ALA A 426 1.58 21.69 -15.32
C ALA A 426 2.56 22.88 -15.16
N ASN A 427 2.94 23.53 -16.27
CA ASN A 427 3.84 24.69 -16.22
C ASN A 427 3.17 25.93 -15.59
N ARG A 428 1.92 26.22 -15.97
CA ARG A 428 1.14 27.32 -15.35
C ARG A 428 0.92 27.10 -13.86
N TYR A 429 0.70 25.84 -13.46
CA TYR A 429 0.60 25.46 -12.05
C TYR A 429 1.90 25.73 -11.27
N ARG A 430 3.05 25.35 -11.85
CA ARG A 430 4.36 25.58 -11.22
C ARG A 430 4.65 27.06 -11.00
N GLU A 431 4.36 27.89 -12.01
CA GLU A 431 4.51 29.36 -11.92
C GLU A 431 3.61 29.96 -10.83
N ALA A 432 2.37 29.47 -10.69
CA ALA A 432 1.44 29.91 -9.65
C ALA A 432 1.90 29.49 -8.24
N SER A 433 2.41 28.27 -8.08
CA SER A 433 2.93 27.75 -6.80
C SER A 433 4.13 28.57 -6.30
N ASP A 434 5.07 28.91 -7.19
CA ASP A 434 6.23 29.75 -6.85
C ASP A 434 5.83 31.18 -6.43
N ALA A 435 4.77 31.72 -7.04
CA ALA A 435 4.26 33.05 -6.70
C ALA A 435 3.49 33.06 -5.37
N ILE A 436 2.67 32.04 -5.09
CA ILE A 436 2.02 31.83 -3.78
C ILE A 436 3.06 31.75 -2.66
N ARG A 437 4.19 31.06 -2.91
CA ARG A 437 5.30 30.97 -1.95
C ARG A 437 5.84 32.34 -1.59
N THR A 438 6.07 33.17 -2.60
CA THR A 438 6.58 34.54 -2.41
C THR A 438 5.61 35.41 -1.62
N MET A 439 4.29 35.25 -1.82
CA MET A 439 3.26 36.05 -1.13
C MET A 439 2.95 35.57 0.29
N ARG A 440 3.07 34.26 0.57
CA ARG A 440 2.95 33.70 1.92
C ARG A 440 3.96 34.32 2.89
N GLU A 441 5.22 34.49 2.46
CA GLU A 441 6.27 35.12 3.29
C GLU A 441 5.89 36.54 3.75
N GLN A 442 4.93 37.18 3.07
CA GLN A 442 4.47 38.54 3.32
C GLN A 442 3.11 38.58 4.04
N ALA A 443 2.43 37.44 4.21
CA ALA A 443 1.09 37.33 4.77
C ALA A 443 1.08 37.15 6.30
N ARG A 444 0.01 37.63 6.93
CA ARG A 444 -0.35 37.49 8.35
C ARG A 444 -1.55 36.55 8.59
N GLY A 445 -2.20 36.06 7.53
CA GLY A 445 -3.33 35.11 7.53
C GLY A 445 -3.61 34.59 6.10
N ALA A 446 -4.50 33.61 5.92
CA ALA A 446 -4.87 33.08 4.60
C ALA A 446 -6.35 32.66 4.53
N GLU A 447 -6.97 32.82 3.36
CA GLU A 447 -8.32 32.37 3.01
C GLU A 447 -8.22 31.50 1.76
N ILE A 448 -8.99 30.42 1.63
CA ILE A 448 -8.94 29.56 0.43
C ILE A 448 -10.35 29.37 -0.13
N TYR A 449 -10.53 29.68 -1.41
CA TYR A 449 -11.78 29.56 -2.15
C TYR A 449 -11.63 28.47 -3.22
N ILE A 450 -12.50 27.45 -3.23
CA ILE A 450 -12.36 26.32 -4.17
C ILE A 450 -13.62 26.21 -5.03
N ASP A 451 -13.48 26.44 -6.34
CA ASP A 451 -14.55 26.31 -7.33
C ASP A 451 -14.44 24.96 -8.06
N VAL A 452 -15.37 24.03 -7.82
CA VAL A 452 -15.38 22.69 -8.45
C VAL A 452 -16.19 22.71 -9.75
N LEU A 453 -15.54 22.98 -10.86
CA LEU A 453 -16.15 22.97 -12.20
C LEU A 453 -16.43 21.53 -12.66
N PRO A 454 -17.67 21.12 -13.01
CA PRO A 454 -18.97 21.65 -12.61
C PRO A 454 -19.77 20.56 -11.85
N LEU A 455 -19.48 20.32 -10.57
CA LEU A 455 -20.33 19.42 -9.74
C LEU A 455 -20.57 19.89 -8.30
N PHE A 456 -19.74 20.75 -7.70
CA PHE A 456 -19.91 21.22 -6.32
C PHE A 456 -19.35 22.66 -6.10
N ARG A 457 -19.82 23.36 -5.06
CA ARG A 457 -19.26 24.64 -4.58
C ARG A 457 -18.88 24.46 -3.11
N LEU A 458 -17.62 24.73 -2.76
CA LEU A 458 -17.11 24.61 -1.39
C LEU A 458 -16.87 26.02 -0.84
N GLU A 459 -17.53 26.37 0.26
CA GLU A 459 -17.36 27.65 0.96
C GLU A 459 -16.97 27.33 2.41
N THR A 460 -15.85 27.87 2.89
CA THR A 460 -15.41 27.76 4.29
C THR A 460 -15.14 29.17 4.82
N GLU A 461 -15.45 29.43 6.09
CA GLU A 461 -15.11 30.71 6.73
C GLU A 461 -13.78 30.58 7.50
N ALA A 462 -12.98 31.66 7.53
CA ALA A 462 -11.66 31.66 8.16
C ALA A 462 -11.68 31.41 9.68
N SER A 463 -12.83 31.56 10.34
CA SER A 463 -13.01 31.20 11.75
C SER A 463 -12.93 29.68 12.00
N ASP A 464 -13.07 28.86 10.96
CA ASP A 464 -13.01 27.40 11.05
C ASP A 464 -11.58 26.86 10.88
N LEU A 465 -10.60 27.74 10.61
CA LEU A 465 -9.19 27.42 10.38
C LEU A 465 -8.30 28.30 11.29
N VAL A 466 -8.18 27.92 12.57
CA VAL A 466 -7.24 28.57 13.50
C VAL A 466 -5.98 27.72 13.66
N ALA A 467 -4.83 28.28 13.27
CA ALA A 467 -3.51 27.80 13.67
C ALA A 467 -3.09 28.54 14.94
N GLU A 468 -3.05 27.87 16.09
CA GLU A 468 -2.51 28.46 17.33
C GLU A 468 -1.10 27.94 17.62
N ASP A 469 -0.16 28.87 17.78
CA ASP A 469 1.10 28.65 18.51
C ASP A 469 0.88 29.02 20.02
N PRO A 470 1.72 28.56 20.96
CA PRO A 470 1.25 27.96 22.21
C PRO A 470 1.07 28.96 23.35
N VAL A 471 -0.18 29.24 23.74
CA VAL A 471 -0.53 29.57 25.13
C VAL A 471 -1.94 29.03 25.38
N TYR A 472 -2.08 28.16 26.40
CA TYR A 472 -3.40 27.73 26.87
C TYR A 472 -4.31 28.93 27.15
N HIS A 473 -5.51 28.97 26.58
CA HIS A 473 -6.75 29.34 27.27
C HIS A 473 -7.97 28.87 26.48
N VAL A 474 -8.60 27.80 26.95
CA VAL A 474 -9.98 27.46 26.58
C VAL A 474 -10.88 28.56 27.13
N THR A 475 -11.57 29.26 26.24
CA THR A 475 -12.75 30.05 26.59
C THR A 475 -13.83 29.80 25.55
N SER A 476 -14.90 29.15 25.97
CA SER A 476 -16.18 29.12 25.26
C SER A 476 -16.72 30.53 25.04
N HIS A 477 -17.54 30.79 24.02
CA HIS A 477 -18.93 31.23 24.23
C HIS A 477 -19.74 31.36 22.92
N ILE A 478 -20.95 30.83 23.03
CA ILE A 478 -22.16 31.13 22.25
C ILE A 478 -22.44 32.65 22.27
N VAL A 479 -22.95 33.14 21.13
CA VAL A 479 -23.56 34.46 20.86
C VAL A 479 -24.18 35.15 22.08
N SER A 480 -23.81 36.43 22.32
CA SER A 480 -24.83 37.47 22.52
C SER A 480 -24.32 38.89 22.29
N ASP A 481 -25.23 39.70 21.74
CA ASP A 481 -25.28 41.15 21.74
C ASP A 481 -24.84 41.81 23.05
N VAL A 482 -24.26 43.00 22.91
CA VAL A 482 -23.94 43.90 24.02
C VAL A 482 -25.18 44.74 24.34
N GLY A 483 -25.79 44.48 25.49
CA GLY A 483 -26.88 45.28 26.05
C GLY A 483 -27.02 45.07 27.55
N THR A 484 -26.52 46.03 28.30
CA THR A 484 -26.46 46.17 29.78
C THR A 484 -27.68 45.66 30.57
N GLY A 485 -27.43 44.99 31.71
CA GLY A 485 -28.39 44.98 32.83
C GLY A 485 -28.30 43.79 33.79
N ASN A 486 -27.99 44.06 35.06
CA ASN A 486 -28.11 43.18 36.22
C ASN A 486 -29.41 42.35 36.22
N LEU A 487 -29.36 41.08 36.69
CA LEU A 487 -30.18 40.56 37.79
C LEU A 487 -29.96 39.06 38.03
N THR A 488 -29.04 38.77 38.94
CA THR A 488 -28.83 37.47 39.59
C THR A 488 -29.90 37.27 40.68
N GLN A 489 -31.17 36.99 40.36
CA GLN A 489 -32.16 36.52 41.36
C GLN A 489 -33.49 35.98 40.77
N LYS A 490 -33.53 35.42 39.54
CA LYS A 490 -34.76 34.80 38.99
C LYS A 490 -34.63 33.30 38.67
N PHE A 491 -33.44 32.72 38.77
CA PHE A 491 -33.24 31.31 38.42
C PHE A 491 -33.51 30.32 39.56
N PHE A 492 -33.69 30.79 40.80
CA PHE A 492 -33.88 29.91 41.97
C PHE A 492 -35.34 29.71 42.40
N ASP A 493 -36.31 30.46 41.86
CA ASP A 493 -37.71 30.37 42.32
C ASP A 493 -38.60 29.46 41.42
N ASP A 494 -38.14 29.03 40.24
CA ASP A 494 -38.95 28.21 39.32
C ASP A 494 -38.61 26.70 39.36
N ILE A 495 -37.88 26.21 40.38
CA ILE A 495 -37.70 24.77 40.66
C ILE A 495 -38.34 24.40 42.01
N GLN A 496 -39.56 24.88 42.24
CA GLN A 496 -40.48 24.32 43.23
C GLN A 496 -41.94 24.71 42.94
N GLU A 497 -42.46 24.28 41.78
CA GLU A 497 -43.88 23.89 41.57
C GLU A 497 -44.03 22.97 40.36
#